data_AF-A0A5M3Z5Z7-F1
#
_entry.id   AF-A0A5M3Z5Z7-F1
#
_cell.length_a   1.000
_cell.length_b   1.000
_cell.length_c   1.000
_cell.angle_alpha   90.00
_cell.angle_beta   90.00
_cell.angle_gamma   90.00
#
_symmetry.space_group_name_H-M   'P 1'
#
loop_
_entity.id
_entity.type
_entity.pdbx_description
1 polymer ?
#
loop_
_entity_poly.entity_id
_entity_poly.type
_entity_poly.pdbx_seq_one_letter_code
_entity_poly.pdbx_strand_id
1 'polypeptide(L)'
;MANSTLHGICPEPFYQESLFPSTGGFIGGRYCQTVPLGDERLSCCLPCPLTEWTYDDQLLSQTKVASWLGVAILPLCIFLLVSYAVLPVKYTHRHYLSICFTLGICFMEIAFIIPLGVKSEQCHNAITPNDMYTDVSCAFTGALLLFGGWIVVVWSFIRTVAFHLQVCWEVIIGKKFMWGSFICGWGIPALCLTLMLIYTGVSYRFGNVCHINIKNSTSDYWAPVMAFAAASLLLHVATLGYCIHVYIRSLFDSSDSTTNSSGLPSYTGSVRTMTARQAYRRIRRVLQLQWRGISLVLIIIGNVIFFAVVFIDMNNELSLTPENMEKATPWLACLMETKGEKNRCLDQADAVRPNKATLLAVLILLSLVGFWNFILFARPSMFMGWVDFFKNGFGGGGPRRHEFVSVDARNKRLPDTRTYEMLTSSGISKTPEPLVRSPSPARTAGTLSPVGGHNHYGREARYVRPSMSFSGPRPPGSSQGQGRDWDPQATFARGQSPEYHHRQNLSR
;
A
#
# COMPACT_ATOMS: atom_id res chain seq x y z
N MET A 1 0.42 -55.46 37.85
CA MET A 1 0.53 -55.06 36.43
C MET A 1 -0.76 -54.34 36.07
N ALA A 2 -0.86 -53.05 36.36
CA ALA A 2 -2.06 -52.27 36.04
C ALA A 2 -1.87 -51.73 34.61
N ASN A 3 -2.82 -52.01 33.72
CA ASN A 3 -2.94 -51.36 32.41
C ASN A 3 -2.98 -49.85 32.64
N SER A 4 -1.86 -49.17 32.44
CA SER A 4 -1.74 -47.73 32.65
C SER A 4 -2.37 -47.01 31.45
N THR A 5 -3.70 -47.04 31.37
CA THR A 5 -4.45 -46.19 30.45
C THR A 5 -4.23 -44.74 30.85
N LEU A 6 -3.74 -43.89 29.94
CA LEU A 6 -3.51 -42.46 30.16
C LEU A 6 -4.80 -41.70 30.58
N HIS A 7 -5.97 -42.34 30.45
CA HIS A 7 -7.26 -41.88 30.95
C HIS A 7 -7.31 -41.79 32.48
N GLY A 8 -6.52 -42.62 33.19
CA GLY A 8 -6.53 -42.66 34.65
C GLY A 8 -7.93 -42.92 35.19
N ILE A 9 -8.44 -42.00 36.02
CA ILE A 9 -9.78 -42.04 36.61
C ILE A 9 -10.80 -41.21 35.78
N CYS A 10 -10.35 -40.45 34.79
CA CYS A 10 -11.25 -39.69 33.92
C CYS A 10 -12.03 -40.63 32.98
N PRO A 11 -13.33 -40.36 32.75
CA PRO A 11 -14.11 -41.15 31.79
C PRO A 11 -13.56 -40.96 30.37
N GLU A 12 -13.61 -42.00 29.55
CA GLU A 12 -13.28 -41.88 28.12
C GLU A 12 -14.22 -40.88 27.43
N PRO A 13 -13.74 -40.03 26.50
CA PRO A 13 -12.38 -39.97 25.92
C PRO A 13 -11.39 -39.06 26.69
N PHE A 14 -11.74 -38.57 27.87
CA PHE A 14 -10.94 -37.60 28.61
C PHE A 14 -9.69 -38.22 29.23
N TYR A 15 -8.65 -37.41 29.36
CA TYR A 15 -7.36 -37.80 29.92
C TYR A 15 -7.11 -37.13 31.27
N GLN A 16 -6.50 -37.86 32.21
CA GLN A 16 -6.17 -37.30 33.52
C GLN A 16 -4.90 -36.44 33.44
N GLU A 17 -5.01 -35.16 33.79
CA GLU A 17 -3.93 -34.19 33.59
C GLU A 17 -2.63 -34.56 34.32
N SER A 18 -2.75 -35.11 35.53
CA SER A 18 -1.60 -35.46 36.38
C SER A 18 -0.72 -36.57 35.82
N LEU A 19 -1.19 -37.29 34.79
CA LEU A 19 -0.42 -38.32 34.09
C LEU A 19 0.45 -37.74 32.97
N PHE A 20 0.36 -36.43 32.69
CA PHE A 20 1.13 -35.76 31.66
C PHE A 20 2.18 -34.81 32.26
N PRO A 21 3.33 -34.62 31.60
CA PRO A 21 4.36 -33.70 32.07
C PRO A 21 3.83 -32.27 32.26
N SER A 22 4.31 -31.56 33.27
CA SER A 22 4.00 -30.13 33.48
C SER A 22 4.85 -29.19 32.63
N THR A 23 5.76 -29.74 31.82
CA THR A 23 6.68 -29.02 30.94
C THR A 23 6.57 -29.54 29.50
N GLY A 24 6.88 -28.67 28.53
CA GLY A 24 6.79 -28.98 27.10
C GLY A 24 5.45 -28.60 26.48
N GLY A 25 5.49 -28.02 25.29
CA GLY A 25 4.33 -27.51 24.56
C GLY A 25 3.63 -26.34 25.26
N PHE A 26 2.49 -25.93 24.72
CA PHE A 26 1.68 -24.86 25.30
C PHE A 26 0.72 -25.42 26.36
N ILE A 27 1.18 -25.51 27.60
CA ILE A 27 0.39 -25.99 28.75
C ILE A 27 -0.89 -25.18 28.94
N GLY A 28 -0.84 -23.87 28.75
CA GLY A 28 -2.03 -23.00 28.82
C GLY A 28 -3.06 -23.22 27.71
N GLY A 29 -2.74 -24.06 26.71
CA GLY A 29 -3.64 -24.48 25.64
C GLY A 29 -4.33 -25.82 25.90
N ARG A 30 -4.06 -26.47 27.03
CA ARG A 30 -4.80 -27.67 27.44
C ARG A 30 -6.24 -27.32 27.77
N TYR A 31 -7.18 -28.10 27.23
CA TYR A 31 -8.59 -27.98 27.56
C TYR A 31 -8.93 -28.90 28.73
N CYS A 32 -8.55 -28.48 29.94
CA CYS A 32 -8.76 -29.23 31.17
C CYS A 32 -9.73 -28.54 32.10
N GLN A 33 -10.53 -29.32 32.84
CA GLN A 33 -11.39 -28.83 33.90
C GLN A 33 -11.26 -29.72 35.13
N THR A 34 -11.31 -29.10 36.31
CA THR A 34 -11.40 -29.83 37.57
C THR A 34 -12.82 -30.32 37.81
N VAL A 35 -12.98 -31.63 37.97
CA VAL A 35 -14.25 -32.30 38.20
C VAL A 35 -14.20 -32.94 39.60
N PRO A 36 -15.25 -32.78 40.43
CA PRO A 36 -15.36 -33.53 41.67
C PRO A 36 -15.69 -34.99 41.35
N LEU A 37 -14.79 -35.91 41.66
CA LEU A 37 -15.00 -37.35 41.53
C LEU A 37 -14.92 -37.98 42.93
N GLY A 38 -16.08 -38.11 43.60
CA GLY A 38 -16.12 -38.52 45.00
C GLY A 38 -15.56 -37.43 45.93
N ASP A 39 -14.62 -37.80 46.80
CA ASP A 39 -13.98 -36.89 47.77
C ASP A 39 -12.75 -36.14 47.21
N GLU A 40 -12.31 -36.46 45.98
CA GLU A 40 -11.13 -35.86 45.36
C GLU A 40 -11.49 -34.92 44.19
N ARG A 41 -10.66 -33.88 43.99
CA ARG A 41 -10.73 -32.98 42.83
C ARG A 41 -9.73 -33.42 41.79
N LEU A 42 -10.21 -33.91 40.64
CA LEU A 42 -9.38 -34.39 39.56
C LEU A 42 -9.48 -33.48 38.34
N SER A 43 -8.35 -33.18 37.69
CA SER A 43 -8.34 -32.43 36.43
C SER A 43 -8.39 -33.40 35.24
N CYS A 44 -9.46 -33.28 34.45
CA CYS A 44 -9.68 -34.07 33.24
C CYS A 44 -9.62 -33.17 32.00
N CYS A 45 -8.93 -33.64 30.97
CA CYS A 45 -8.62 -32.89 29.77
C CYS A 45 -9.20 -33.53 28.52
N LEU A 46 -9.65 -32.70 27.58
CA LEU A 46 -10.01 -33.15 26.24
C LEU A 46 -8.74 -33.47 25.42
N PRO A 47 -8.78 -34.48 24.53
CA PRO A 47 -7.65 -34.77 23.66
C PRO A 47 -7.34 -33.66 22.66
N CYS A 48 -6.06 -33.52 22.31
CA CYS A 48 -5.55 -32.61 21.29
C CYS A 48 -5.58 -33.29 19.89
N PRO A 49 -5.92 -32.57 18.80
CA PRO A 49 -6.27 -31.15 18.73
C PRO A 49 -7.78 -30.91 18.94
N LEU A 50 -8.14 -29.82 19.64
CA LEU A 50 -9.54 -29.47 19.95
C LEU A 50 -10.44 -29.40 18.70
N THR A 51 -9.88 -28.98 17.58
CA THR A 51 -10.63 -28.81 16.32
C THR A 51 -11.17 -30.14 15.78
N GLU A 52 -10.49 -31.26 16.03
CA GLU A 52 -10.96 -32.58 15.58
C GLU A 52 -12.17 -33.09 16.36
N TRP A 53 -12.37 -32.60 17.59
CA TRP A 53 -13.49 -32.97 18.47
C TRP A 53 -14.70 -32.06 18.30
N THR A 54 -14.46 -30.82 17.88
CA THR A 54 -15.50 -29.79 17.76
C THR A 54 -15.99 -29.62 16.34
N TYR A 55 -15.22 -30.02 15.32
CA TYR A 55 -15.59 -29.89 13.91
C TYR A 55 -15.64 -31.23 13.19
N ASP A 56 -16.31 -31.23 12.04
CA ASP A 56 -16.30 -32.38 11.14
C ASP A 56 -14.97 -32.49 10.38
N ASP A 57 -14.72 -33.67 9.82
CA ASP A 57 -13.51 -33.92 9.03
C ASP A 57 -13.49 -33.10 7.72
N GLN A 58 -14.65 -32.62 7.27
CA GLN A 58 -14.79 -31.80 6.07
C GLN A 58 -14.18 -30.40 6.25
N LEU A 59 -14.34 -29.76 7.42
CA LEU A 59 -13.72 -28.46 7.69
C LEU A 59 -12.18 -28.53 7.69
N LEU A 60 -11.60 -29.63 8.20
CA LEU A 60 -10.15 -29.87 8.15
C LEU A 60 -9.61 -29.98 6.72
N SER A 61 -10.43 -30.45 5.78
CA SER A 61 -10.09 -30.42 4.36
C SER A 61 -10.15 -29.00 3.78
N GLN A 62 -11.06 -28.15 4.28
CA GLN A 62 -11.25 -26.79 3.79
C GLN A 62 -10.16 -25.82 4.27
N THR A 63 -9.55 -26.05 5.44
CA THR A 63 -8.40 -25.24 5.87
C THR A 63 -7.20 -25.38 4.91
N LYS A 64 -7.06 -26.53 4.23
CA LYS A 64 -6.04 -26.72 3.17
C LYS A 64 -6.27 -25.81 1.97
N VAL A 65 -7.52 -25.41 1.69
CA VAL A 65 -7.85 -24.51 0.57
C VAL A 65 -7.16 -23.16 0.76
N ALA A 66 -7.16 -22.60 1.97
CA ALA A 66 -6.48 -21.33 2.26
C ALA A 66 -4.96 -21.41 2.02
N SER A 67 -4.33 -22.52 2.41
CA SER A 67 -2.91 -22.75 2.11
C SER A 67 -2.62 -22.85 0.61
N TRP A 68 -3.47 -23.53 -0.16
CA TRP A 68 -3.33 -23.60 -1.62
C TRP A 68 -3.61 -22.27 -2.32
N LEU A 69 -4.51 -21.45 -1.79
CA LEU A 69 -4.70 -20.07 -2.26
C LEU A 69 -3.41 -19.26 -2.06
N GLY A 70 -2.75 -19.40 -0.92
CA GLY A 70 -1.44 -18.77 -0.69
C GLY A 70 -0.39 -19.18 -1.72
N VAL A 71 -0.34 -20.47 -2.10
CA VAL A 71 0.55 -20.96 -3.16
C VAL A 71 0.26 -20.30 -4.52
N ALA A 72 -0.99 -20.02 -4.84
CA ALA A 72 -1.37 -19.34 -6.08
C ALA A 72 -1.09 -17.82 -6.03
N ILE A 73 -1.24 -17.19 -4.86
CA ILE A 73 -1.19 -15.74 -4.68
C ILE A 73 0.25 -15.24 -4.43
N LEU A 74 1.08 -15.98 -3.71
CA LEU A 74 2.47 -15.59 -3.45
C LEU A 74 3.26 -15.30 -4.74
N PRO A 75 3.19 -16.13 -5.82
CA PRO A 75 3.84 -15.83 -7.09
C PRO A 75 3.40 -14.49 -7.71
N LEU A 76 2.14 -14.09 -7.52
CA LEU A 76 1.63 -12.80 -7.99
C LEU A 76 2.28 -11.63 -7.22
N CYS A 77 2.42 -11.77 -5.90
CA CYS A 77 3.13 -10.80 -5.07
C CYS A 77 4.63 -10.75 -5.41
N ILE A 78 5.27 -11.91 -5.62
CA ILE A 78 6.67 -12.01 -6.07
C ILE A 78 6.82 -11.34 -7.43
N PHE A 79 5.90 -11.55 -8.38
CA PHE A 79 5.93 -10.89 -9.68
C PHE A 79 5.94 -9.36 -9.54
N LEU A 80 5.15 -8.79 -8.62
CA LEU A 80 5.19 -7.35 -8.34
C LEU A 80 6.57 -6.92 -7.81
N LEU A 81 7.13 -7.64 -6.83
CA LEU A 81 8.44 -7.31 -6.26
C LEU A 81 9.56 -7.41 -7.31
N VAL A 82 9.58 -8.46 -8.10
CA VAL A 82 10.54 -8.64 -9.20
C VAL A 82 10.35 -7.55 -10.26
N SER A 83 9.10 -7.21 -10.60
CA SER A 83 8.81 -6.09 -11.50
C SER A 83 9.38 -4.79 -10.94
N TYR A 84 9.22 -4.52 -9.65
CA TYR A 84 9.80 -3.35 -9.00
C TYR A 84 11.33 -3.36 -8.98
N ALA A 85 11.98 -4.53 -8.92
CA ALA A 85 13.43 -4.64 -8.92
C ALA A 85 14.03 -4.46 -10.33
N VAL A 86 13.45 -5.15 -11.33
CA VAL A 86 14.02 -5.30 -12.68
C VAL A 86 13.56 -4.21 -13.63
N LEU A 87 12.26 -3.87 -13.63
CA LEU A 87 11.72 -2.96 -14.64
C LEU A 87 11.98 -1.49 -14.30
N PRO A 88 12.27 -0.64 -15.31
CA PRO A 88 12.42 0.79 -15.11
C PRO A 88 11.18 1.46 -14.50
N VAL A 89 11.40 2.56 -13.77
CA VAL A 89 10.36 3.34 -13.08
C VAL A 89 9.24 3.80 -14.02
N LYS A 90 9.52 4.02 -15.31
CA LYS A 90 8.52 4.40 -16.32
C LYS A 90 7.40 3.37 -16.51
N TYR A 91 7.67 2.09 -16.25
CA TYR A 91 6.65 1.03 -16.36
C TYR A 91 5.99 0.72 -15.02
N THR A 92 6.75 0.80 -13.92
CA THR A 92 6.30 0.33 -12.61
C THR A 92 5.70 1.43 -11.74
N HIS A 93 6.14 2.68 -11.92
CA HIS A 93 5.87 3.78 -10.99
C HIS A 93 6.15 3.37 -9.54
N ARG A 94 7.20 2.57 -9.32
CA ARG A 94 7.52 1.97 -8.03
C ARG A 94 7.67 3.03 -6.94
N HIS A 95 7.10 2.76 -5.77
CA HIS A 95 7.19 3.60 -4.59
C HIS A 95 7.48 2.73 -3.37
N TYR A 96 8.34 3.19 -2.46
CA TYR A 96 8.78 2.40 -1.30
C TYR A 96 7.60 1.95 -0.42
N LEU A 97 6.58 2.81 -0.25
CA LEU A 97 5.33 2.44 0.47
C LEU A 97 4.66 1.19 -0.12
N SER A 98 4.62 1.04 -1.45
CA SER A 98 4.02 -0.15 -2.08
C SER A 98 4.91 -1.38 -1.96
N ILE A 99 6.24 -1.20 -2.01
CA ILE A 99 7.21 -2.30 -1.91
C ILE A 99 7.17 -2.90 -0.51
N CYS A 100 7.33 -2.08 0.54
CA CYS A 100 7.31 -2.56 1.93
C CYS A 100 5.98 -3.21 2.30
N PHE A 101 4.89 -2.62 1.81
CA PHE A 101 3.56 -3.19 2.00
C PHE A 101 3.42 -4.58 1.34
N THR A 102 3.90 -4.73 0.10
CA THR A 102 3.89 -6.03 -0.60
C THR A 102 4.79 -7.06 0.10
N LEU A 103 5.93 -6.63 0.67
CA LEU A 103 6.79 -7.50 1.48
C LEU A 103 6.07 -8.02 2.73
N GLY A 104 5.30 -7.17 3.42
CA GLY A 104 4.47 -7.57 4.55
C GLY A 104 3.47 -8.66 4.19
N ILE A 105 2.78 -8.50 3.07
CA ILE A 105 1.88 -9.52 2.53
C ILE A 105 2.64 -10.81 2.21
N CYS A 106 3.81 -10.74 1.60
CA CYS A 106 4.61 -11.94 1.32
C CYS A 106 4.93 -12.73 2.59
N PHE A 107 5.26 -12.06 3.71
CA PHE A 107 5.44 -12.77 4.99
C PHE A 107 4.17 -13.49 5.44
N MET A 108 3.00 -12.86 5.31
CA MET A 108 1.72 -13.53 5.63
C MET A 108 1.46 -14.74 4.74
N GLU A 109 1.65 -14.62 3.42
CA GLU A 109 1.41 -15.73 2.48
C GLU A 109 2.37 -16.91 2.74
N ILE A 110 3.64 -16.63 3.05
CA ILE A 110 4.63 -17.67 3.38
C ILE A 110 4.19 -18.46 4.61
N ALA A 111 3.57 -17.82 5.61
CA ALA A 111 3.07 -18.50 6.80
C ALA A 111 2.02 -19.58 6.49
N PHE A 112 1.21 -19.41 5.44
CA PHE A 112 0.23 -20.41 4.99
C PHE A 112 0.83 -21.53 4.14
N ILE A 113 1.99 -21.30 3.53
CA ILE A 113 2.66 -22.23 2.62
C ILE A 113 3.56 -23.21 3.39
N ILE A 114 4.27 -22.74 4.42
CA ILE A 114 5.18 -23.59 5.22
C ILE A 114 4.52 -24.91 5.69
N PRO A 115 3.27 -24.91 6.22
CA PRO A 115 2.63 -26.14 6.69
C PRO A 115 2.37 -27.19 5.60
N LEU A 116 2.30 -26.80 4.32
CA LEU A 116 2.13 -27.74 3.21
C LEU A 116 3.37 -28.62 3.00
N GLY A 117 4.55 -28.06 3.28
CA GLY A 117 5.82 -28.77 3.12
C GLY A 117 6.22 -29.59 4.34
N VAL A 118 6.00 -29.05 5.55
CA VAL A 118 6.52 -29.66 6.78
C VAL A 118 5.56 -30.67 7.41
N LYS A 119 4.23 -30.55 7.18
CA LYS A 119 3.19 -31.40 7.80
C LYS A 119 3.40 -31.57 9.32
N SER A 120 3.48 -30.45 10.03
CA SER A 120 3.79 -30.42 11.45
C SER A 120 2.74 -31.13 12.31
N GLU A 121 3.19 -31.85 13.33
CA GLU A 121 2.31 -32.41 14.36
C GLU A 121 1.80 -31.28 15.26
N GLN A 122 0.49 -31.10 15.34
CA GLN A 122 -0.12 -30.00 16.11
C GLN A 122 0.01 -30.20 17.63
N CYS A 123 0.19 -31.44 18.08
CA CYS A 123 0.15 -31.83 19.48
C CYS A 123 1.51 -32.35 19.96
N HIS A 124 1.97 -31.85 21.10
CA HIS A 124 3.18 -32.31 21.77
C HIS A 124 2.96 -33.68 22.45
N ASN A 125 1.77 -33.86 23.02
CA ASN A 125 1.27 -35.11 23.59
C ASN A 125 -0.26 -35.14 23.48
N ALA A 126 -0.91 -36.18 24.01
CA ALA A 126 -2.35 -36.40 23.83
C ALA A 126 -3.26 -35.26 24.32
N ILE A 127 -2.79 -34.36 25.20
CA ILE A 127 -3.58 -33.23 25.72
C ILE A 127 -2.96 -31.86 25.44
N THR A 128 -1.67 -31.79 25.08
CA THR A 128 -0.91 -30.53 25.02
C THR A 128 -0.59 -30.17 23.57
N PRO A 129 -1.00 -28.99 23.07
CA PRO A 129 -0.60 -28.50 21.75
C PRO A 129 0.87 -28.08 21.71
N ASN A 130 1.51 -28.25 20.55
CA ASN A 130 2.86 -27.72 20.32
C ASN A 130 2.85 -26.18 20.28
N ASP A 131 3.98 -25.60 20.69
CA ASP A 131 4.22 -24.17 20.76
C ASP A 131 5.50 -23.78 20.03
N MET A 132 5.82 -22.49 19.99
CA MET A 132 7.03 -22.00 19.32
C MET A 132 8.36 -22.51 19.92
N TYR A 133 8.36 -23.07 21.13
CA TYR A 133 9.56 -23.61 21.77
C TYR A 133 9.75 -25.10 21.48
N THR A 134 8.66 -25.80 21.18
CA THR A 134 8.64 -27.25 20.90
C THR A 134 8.58 -27.59 19.42
N ASP A 135 8.03 -26.71 18.58
CA ASP A 135 8.04 -26.85 17.13
C ASP A 135 8.50 -25.56 16.43
N VAL A 136 9.56 -25.68 15.63
CA VAL A 136 10.14 -24.56 14.89
C VAL A 136 9.21 -24.10 13.77
N SER A 137 8.42 -25.01 13.18
CA SER A 137 7.46 -24.66 12.14
C SER A 137 6.37 -23.74 12.70
N CYS A 138 5.91 -24.05 13.93
CA CYS A 138 5.02 -23.19 14.69
C CYS A 138 5.60 -21.79 14.91
N ALA A 139 6.86 -21.72 15.36
CA ALA A 139 7.54 -20.46 15.59
C ALA A 139 7.57 -19.58 14.32
N PHE A 140 8.01 -20.13 13.19
CA PHE A 140 8.09 -19.38 11.93
C PHE A 140 6.73 -19.01 11.37
N THR A 141 5.77 -19.94 11.32
CA THR A 141 4.44 -19.67 10.77
C THR A 141 3.71 -18.59 11.58
N GLY A 142 3.70 -18.71 12.91
CA GLY A 142 3.09 -17.71 13.78
C GLY A 142 3.81 -16.36 13.71
N ALA A 143 5.15 -16.34 13.74
CA ALA A 143 5.91 -15.09 13.65
C ALA A 143 5.70 -14.38 12.29
N LEU A 144 5.77 -15.10 11.18
CA LEU A 144 5.62 -14.53 9.84
C LEU A 144 4.20 -13.99 9.60
N LEU A 145 3.18 -14.72 10.05
CA LEU A 145 1.79 -14.30 9.93
C LEU A 145 1.55 -13.00 10.70
N LEU A 146 1.91 -12.97 11.98
CA LEU A 146 1.64 -11.84 12.86
C LEU A 146 2.53 -10.63 12.53
N PHE A 147 3.79 -10.86 12.16
CA PHE A 147 4.70 -9.81 11.69
C PHE A 147 4.23 -9.18 10.38
N GLY A 148 3.83 -10.01 9.42
CA GLY A 148 3.27 -9.55 8.15
C GLY A 148 2.00 -8.70 8.38
N GLY A 149 1.11 -9.13 9.28
CA GLY A 149 -0.05 -8.36 9.70
C GLY A 149 0.33 -6.98 10.27
N TRP A 150 1.30 -6.93 11.18
CA TRP A 150 1.82 -5.66 11.72
C TRP A 150 2.41 -4.74 10.64
N ILE A 151 3.21 -5.28 9.72
CA ILE A 151 3.76 -4.51 8.60
C ILE A 151 2.62 -3.92 7.78
N VAL A 152 1.65 -4.73 7.37
CA VAL A 152 0.54 -4.28 6.52
C VAL A 152 -0.27 -3.17 7.19
N VAL A 153 -0.53 -3.27 8.49
CA VAL A 153 -1.25 -2.25 9.28
C VAL A 153 -0.44 -0.96 9.43
N VAL A 154 0.83 -1.06 9.83
CA VAL A 154 1.68 0.12 10.05
C VAL A 154 1.95 0.86 8.73
N TRP A 155 2.25 0.14 7.64
CA TRP A 155 2.44 0.77 6.33
C TRP A 155 1.12 1.32 5.74
N SER A 156 -0.03 0.74 6.09
CA SER A 156 -1.33 1.35 5.81
C SER A 156 -1.47 2.69 6.50
N PHE A 157 -1.19 2.74 7.80
CA PHE A 157 -1.24 3.98 8.58
C PHE A 157 -0.27 5.04 8.03
N ILE A 158 1.00 4.67 7.75
CA ILE A 158 1.98 5.59 7.16
C ILE A 158 1.52 6.12 5.80
N ARG A 159 0.93 5.26 4.96
CA ARG A 159 0.36 5.69 3.67
C ARG A 159 -0.80 6.66 3.87
N THR A 160 -1.68 6.40 4.83
CA THR A 160 -2.76 7.32 5.19
C THR A 160 -2.24 8.67 5.65
N VAL A 161 -1.24 8.68 6.54
CA VAL A 161 -0.59 9.92 7.00
C VAL A 161 0.03 10.68 5.83
N ALA A 162 0.75 9.98 4.95
CA ALA A 162 1.34 10.60 3.75
C ALA A 162 0.26 11.25 2.86
N PHE A 163 -0.85 10.55 2.65
CA PHE A 163 -1.98 11.06 1.88
C PHE A 163 -2.65 12.27 2.55
N HIS A 164 -2.90 12.20 3.86
CA HIS A 164 -3.46 13.30 4.65
C HIS A 164 -2.56 14.54 4.60
N LEU A 165 -1.25 14.36 4.75
CA LEU A 165 -0.27 15.45 4.68
C LEU A 165 -0.21 16.09 3.29
N GLN A 166 -0.27 15.29 2.21
CA GLN A 166 -0.23 15.80 0.83
C GLN A 166 -1.50 16.58 0.45
N VAL A 167 -2.65 16.15 0.96
CA VAL A 167 -3.96 16.71 0.59
C VAL A 167 -4.39 17.83 1.52
N CYS A 168 -4.44 17.59 2.84
CA CYS A 168 -4.98 18.54 3.80
C CYS A 168 -3.94 19.60 4.21
N TRP A 169 -2.68 19.20 4.32
CA TRP A 169 -1.58 20.09 4.75
C TRP A 169 -0.70 20.56 3.60
N GLU A 170 -0.96 20.08 2.40
CA GLU A 170 -0.22 20.42 1.18
C GLU A 170 1.30 20.15 1.25
N VAL A 171 1.75 19.29 2.16
CA VAL A 171 3.16 19.01 2.42
C VAL A 171 3.74 18.10 1.35
N ILE A 172 4.89 18.51 0.82
CA ILE A 172 5.69 17.72 -0.10
C ILE A 172 6.55 16.73 0.70
N ILE A 173 6.27 15.43 0.55
CA ILE A 173 6.83 14.32 1.34
C ILE A 173 8.34 14.04 1.10
N GLY A 174 9.25 14.86 1.63
CA GLY A 174 10.69 14.73 1.30
C GLY A 174 11.41 13.47 1.86
N LYS A 175 12.74 13.43 1.69
CA LYS A 175 13.63 12.35 2.20
C LYS A 175 13.52 12.09 3.70
N LYS A 176 13.22 13.13 4.49
CA LYS A 176 13.02 13.01 5.95
C LYS A 176 11.84 12.11 6.27
N PHE A 177 10.70 12.29 5.59
CA PHE A 177 9.53 11.44 5.75
C PHE A 177 9.80 10.01 5.28
N MET A 178 10.56 9.84 4.19
CA MET A 178 10.95 8.51 3.70
C MET A 178 11.73 7.71 4.76
N TRP A 179 12.78 8.29 5.35
CA TRP A 179 13.54 7.62 6.41
C TRP A 179 12.73 7.39 7.68
N GLY A 180 11.92 8.38 8.10
CA GLY A 180 10.98 8.21 9.21
C GLY A 180 10.00 7.06 8.95
N SER A 181 9.50 6.93 7.73
CA SER A 181 8.62 5.84 7.32
C SER A 181 9.31 4.48 7.42
N PHE A 182 10.57 4.36 7.02
CA PHE A 182 11.31 3.10 7.15
C PHE A 182 11.57 2.73 8.62
N ILE A 183 12.02 3.69 9.43
CA ILE A 183 12.29 3.47 10.85
C ILE A 183 11.01 3.04 11.57
N CYS A 184 9.91 3.76 11.40
CA CYS A 184 8.63 3.41 12.03
C CYS A 184 8.01 2.16 11.40
N GLY A 185 8.03 2.05 10.07
CA GLY A 185 7.37 0.99 9.31
C GLY A 185 8.00 -0.39 9.47
N TRP A 186 9.26 -0.48 9.86
CA TRP A 186 9.91 -1.75 10.22
C TRP A 186 10.16 -1.88 11.72
N GLY A 187 10.51 -0.78 12.39
CA GLY A 187 10.80 -0.77 13.82
C GLY A 187 9.58 -1.09 14.69
N ILE A 188 8.42 -0.50 14.41
CA ILE A 188 7.20 -0.77 15.18
C ILE A 188 6.78 -2.25 15.02
N PRO A 189 6.63 -2.81 13.80
CA PRO A 189 6.34 -4.23 13.65
C PRO A 189 7.35 -5.16 14.34
N ALA A 190 8.65 -4.87 14.25
CA ALA A 190 9.68 -5.70 14.87
C ALA A 190 9.62 -5.66 16.41
N LEU A 191 9.42 -4.48 16.98
CA LEU A 191 9.25 -4.31 18.42
C LEU A 191 7.99 -5.02 18.91
N CYS A 192 6.84 -4.76 18.28
CA CYS A 192 5.57 -5.38 18.67
C CYS A 192 5.59 -6.91 18.51
N LEU A 193 6.19 -7.43 17.43
CA LEU A 193 6.41 -8.87 17.25
C LEU A 193 7.24 -9.45 18.40
N THR A 194 8.33 -8.80 18.76
CA THR A 194 9.22 -9.27 19.83
C THR A 194 8.49 -9.31 21.17
N LEU A 195 7.78 -8.23 21.52
CA LEU A 195 7.02 -8.16 22.77
C LEU A 195 5.92 -9.22 22.83
N MET A 196 5.13 -9.38 21.76
CA MET A 196 4.04 -10.36 21.78
C MET A 196 4.55 -11.81 21.80
N LEU A 197 5.70 -12.11 21.17
CA LEU A 197 6.30 -13.45 21.24
C LEU A 197 6.85 -13.73 22.64
N ILE A 198 7.41 -12.73 23.33
CA ILE A 198 7.91 -12.91 24.70
C ILE A 198 6.76 -13.08 25.70
N TYR A 199 5.73 -12.23 25.64
CA TYR A 199 4.68 -12.18 26.65
C TYR A 199 3.51 -13.14 26.41
N THR A 200 3.13 -13.34 25.14
CA THR A 200 1.98 -14.16 24.77
C THR A 200 2.40 -15.45 24.08
N GLY A 201 3.28 -15.37 23.09
CA GLY A 201 3.72 -16.49 22.27
C GLY A 201 2.68 -17.02 21.27
N VAL A 202 3.07 -18.05 20.52
CA VAL A 202 2.22 -18.69 19.49
C VAL A 202 2.16 -20.20 19.69
N SER A 203 1.02 -20.80 19.33
CA SER A 203 0.76 -22.24 19.38
C SER A 203 -0.24 -22.66 18.29
N TYR A 204 -0.36 -23.98 18.06
CA TYR A 204 -1.35 -24.54 17.17
C TYR A 204 -2.75 -24.44 17.79
N ARG A 205 -3.67 -23.81 17.06
CA ARG A 205 -5.06 -23.60 17.51
C ARG A 205 -6.09 -23.91 16.44
N PHE A 206 -5.83 -23.49 15.20
CA PHE A 206 -6.79 -23.56 14.10
C PHE A 206 -6.17 -24.26 12.88
N GLY A 207 -5.79 -25.52 13.07
CA GLY A 207 -5.13 -26.33 12.04
C GLY A 207 -3.61 -26.19 12.07
N ASN A 208 -2.99 -26.23 10.89
CA ASN A 208 -1.53 -26.41 10.76
C ASN A 208 -0.73 -25.09 10.74
N VAL A 209 -1.34 -23.94 11.05
CA VAL A 209 -0.66 -22.65 11.16
C VAL A 209 -0.72 -22.20 12.62
N CYS A 210 0.42 -21.81 13.18
CA CYS A 210 0.43 -21.27 14.53
C CYS A 210 -0.11 -19.85 14.58
N HIS A 211 -0.78 -19.54 15.69
CA HIS A 211 -1.41 -18.26 15.93
C HIS A 211 -1.15 -17.80 17.37
N ILE A 212 -1.41 -16.53 17.66
CA ILE A 212 -1.22 -15.97 19.00
C ILE A 212 -2.08 -16.70 20.05
N ASN A 213 -1.46 -16.98 21.20
CA ASN A 213 -2.08 -17.65 22.34
C ASN A 213 -3.22 -16.81 22.95
N ILE A 214 -4.26 -17.45 23.52
CA ILE A 214 -5.45 -16.74 24.03
C ILE A 214 -5.07 -15.71 25.10
N LYS A 215 -4.31 -16.15 26.10
CA LYS A 215 -3.91 -15.33 27.25
C LYS A 215 -3.14 -14.11 26.76
N ASN A 216 -3.62 -12.92 27.10
CA ASN A 216 -3.05 -11.61 26.72
C ASN A 216 -3.06 -11.26 25.22
N SER A 217 -3.53 -12.12 24.29
CA SER A 217 -3.57 -11.79 22.86
C SER A 217 -4.27 -10.48 22.52
N THR A 218 -5.37 -10.18 23.22
CA THR A 218 -6.12 -8.94 23.01
C THR A 218 -5.28 -7.72 23.34
N SER A 219 -4.54 -7.75 24.45
CA SER A 219 -3.68 -6.65 24.89
C SER A 219 -2.43 -6.52 24.01
N ASP A 220 -1.80 -7.64 23.67
CA ASP A 220 -0.45 -7.64 23.10
C ASP A 220 -0.46 -7.54 21.57
N TYR A 221 -1.57 -7.90 20.91
CA TYR A 221 -1.68 -7.89 19.45
C TYR A 221 -2.93 -7.17 18.93
N TRP A 222 -4.12 -7.67 19.27
CA TRP A 222 -5.35 -7.22 18.61
C TRP A 222 -5.72 -5.77 18.92
N ALA A 223 -5.67 -5.35 20.19
CA ALA A 223 -5.98 -3.98 20.57
C ALA A 223 -4.98 -2.96 19.98
N PRO A 224 -3.65 -3.18 20.04
CA PRO A 224 -2.69 -2.32 19.36
C PRO A 224 -2.91 -2.24 17.85
N VAL A 225 -3.13 -3.38 17.17
CA VAL A 225 -3.41 -3.41 15.73
C VAL A 225 -4.70 -2.66 15.38
N MET A 226 -5.77 -2.85 16.17
CA MET A 226 -7.02 -2.10 16.02
C MET A 226 -6.83 -0.61 16.24
N ALA A 227 -5.99 -0.18 17.19
CA ALA A 227 -5.71 1.23 17.43
C ALA A 227 -5.08 1.90 16.20
N PHE A 228 -4.10 1.25 15.56
CA PHE A 228 -3.53 1.76 14.30
C PHE A 228 -4.55 1.77 13.16
N ALA A 229 -5.38 0.74 13.05
CA ALA A 229 -6.45 0.67 12.05
C ALA A 229 -7.48 1.79 12.23
N ALA A 230 -7.93 2.04 13.47
CA ALA A 230 -8.85 3.10 13.82
C ALA A 230 -8.26 4.49 13.57
N ALA A 231 -7.01 4.73 13.98
CA ALA A 231 -6.31 5.99 13.69
C ALA A 231 -6.19 6.23 12.18
N SER A 232 -5.88 5.19 11.40
CA SER A 232 -5.85 5.25 9.94
C SER A 232 -7.23 5.55 9.35
N LEU A 233 -8.29 4.94 9.88
CA LEU A 233 -9.65 5.19 9.43
C LEU A 233 -10.09 6.63 9.70
N LEU A 234 -9.82 7.14 10.90
CA LEU A 234 -10.14 8.52 11.28
C LEU A 234 -9.42 9.53 10.37
N LEU A 235 -8.14 9.33 10.09
CA LEU A 235 -7.40 10.18 9.16
C LEU A 235 -7.94 10.10 7.74
N HIS A 236 -8.33 8.91 7.26
CA HIS A 236 -8.98 8.74 5.96
C HIS A 236 -10.29 9.52 5.88
N VAL A 237 -11.16 9.38 6.88
CA VAL A 237 -12.45 10.09 6.95
C VAL A 237 -12.22 11.60 6.98
N ALA A 238 -11.26 12.08 7.77
CA ALA A 238 -10.92 13.49 7.82
C ALA A 238 -10.43 14.01 6.45
N THR A 239 -9.55 13.26 5.77
CA THR A 239 -9.07 13.64 4.43
C THR A 239 -10.18 13.62 3.39
N LEU A 240 -11.06 12.62 3.43
CA LEU A 240 -12.21 12.54 2.53
C LEU A 240 -13.17 13.71 2.77
N GLY A 241 -13.47 14.03 4.03
CA GLY A 241 -14.27 15.18 4.42
C GLY A 241 -13.70 16.50 3.88
N TYR A 242 -12.38 16.69 3.98
CA TYR A 242 -11.71 17.85 3.39
C TYR A 242 -11.82 17.87 1.85
N CYS A 243 -11.64 16.73 1.18
CA CYS A 243 -11.79 16.63 -0.27
C CYS A 243 -13.21 17.02 -0.72
N ILE A 244 -14.23 16.56 0.01
CA ILE A 244 -15.64 16.88 -0.24
C ILE A 244 -15.89 18.39 -0.01
N HIS A 245 -15.38 18.95 1.09
CA HIS A 245 -15.51 20.38 1.37
C HIS A 245 -14.92 21.25 0.26
N VAL A 246 -13.69 20.96 -0.18
CA VAL A 246 -13.04 21.71 -1.28
C VAL A 246 -13.78 21.51 -2.59
N TYR A 247 -14.28 20.30 -2.87
CA TYR A 247 -15.09 20.04 -4.06
C TYR A 247 -16.36 20.90 -4.08
N ILE A 248 -17.13 20.90 -3.00
CA ILE A 248 -18.36 21.71 -2.88
C ILE A 248 -18.03 23.20 -3.07
N ARG A 249 -16.99 23.70 -2.40
CA ARG A 249 -16.55 25.10 -2.54
C ARG A 249 -16.12 25.44 -3.97
N SER A 250 -15.51 24.51 -4.69
CA SER A 250 -15.14 24.69 -6.10
C SER A 250 -16.34 24.77 -7.05
N LEU A 251 -17.48 24.16 -6.68
CA LEU A 251 -18.74 24.28 -7.43
C LEU A 251 -19.36 25.67 -7.22
N PHE A 252 -19.39 26.20 -5.99
CA PHE A 252 -19.91 27.54 -5.71
C PHE A 252 -19.05 28.66 -6.30
N ASP A 253 -17.74 28.46 -6.43
CA ASP A 253 -16.87 29.38 -7.18
C ASP A 253 -17.26 29.45 -8.68
N SER A 254 -18.15 28.57 -9.18
CA SER A 254 -18.70 28.58 -10.55
C SER A 254 -19.87 29.51 -10.78
N SER A 255 -20.67 29.79 -9.74
CA SER A 255 -21.82 30.70 -9.85
C SER A 255 -21.43 32.18 -9.80
N ASP A 256 -20.30 32.52 -9.21
CA ASP A 256 -19.88 33.93 -9.03
C ASP A 256 -19.06 34.48 -10.22
N SER A 257 -18.68 33.64 -11.19
CA SER A 257 -17.85 34.04 -12.32
C SER A 257 -18.62 34.55 -13.56
N THR A 258 -19.91 34.85 -13.44
CA THR A 258 -20.76 35.24 -14.59
C THR A 258 -21.25 36.68 -14.64
N THR A 259 -20.82 37.61 -13.78
CA THR A 259 -21.32 39.01 -13.91
C THR A 259 -20.31 40.07 -13.49
N ASN A 260 -19.89 40.84 -14.50
CA ASN A 260 -19.45 42.24 -14.46
C ASN A 260 -18.22 42.62 -13.62
N SER A 261 -17.04 42.63 -14.27
CA SER A 261 -16.16 43.81 -14.20
C SER A 261 -15.06 43.77 -15.28
N SER A 262 -15.19 44.66 -16.25
CA SER A 262 -14.12 45.11 -17.15
C SER A 262 -13.14 46.06 -16.42
N GLY A 263 -12.72 45.72 -15.21
CA GLY A 263 -11.74 46.46 -14.43
C GLY A 263 -10.37 45.81 -14.55
N LEU A 264 -9.36 46.57 -15.00
CA LEU A 264 -7.97 46.10 -15.02
C LEU A 264 -7.58 45.51 -13.65
N PRO A 265 -6.81 44.41 -13.61
CA PRO A 265 -6.39 43.83 -12.34
C PRO A 265 -5.39 44.76 -11.66
N SER A 266 -5.84 45.47 -10.63
CA SER A 266 -4.97 46.20 -9.72
C SER A 266 -4.03 45.22 -9.03
N TYR A 267 -2.73 45.37 -9.30
CA TYR A 267 -1.67 44.58 -8.69
C TYR A 267 -1.58 44.91 -7.20
N THR A 268 -2.30 44.18 -6.36
CA THR A 268 -2.11 44.20 -4.91
C THR A 268 -1.37 42.93 -4.50
N GLY A 269 -0.17 43.08 -3.95
CA GLY A 269 0.67 42.01 -3.43
C GLY A 269 0.08 41.36 -2.18
N SER A 270 -0.98 40.57 -2.34
CA SER A 270 -1.52 39.72 -1.29
C SER A 270 -1.06 38.28 -1.49
N VAL A 271 -0.79 37.62 -0.37
CA VAL A 271 -0.62 36.17 -0.25
C VAL A 271 -1.71 35.53 -1.10
N ARG A 272 -1.34 34.93 -2.25
CA ARG A 272 -2.30 34.30 -3.16
C ARG A 272 -3.01 33.18 -2.41
N THR A 273 -4.19 33.47 -1.87
CA THR A 273 -5.11 32.44 -1.42
C THR A 273 -5.47 31.64 -2.67
N MET A 274 -5.03 30.38 -2.73
CA MET A 274 -5.34 29.52 -3.88
C MET A 274 -6.86 29.47 -4.05
N THR A 275 -7.32 29.73 -5.28
CA THR A 275 -8.76 29.59 -5.60
C THR A 275 -9.20 28.14 -5.36
N ALA A 276 -10.42 27.92 -4.87
CA ALA A 276 -10.92 26.58 -4.55
C ALA A 276 -10.86 25.63 -5.76
N ARG A 277 -10.97 26.17 -6.97
CA ARG A 277 -10.77 25.43 -8.24
C ARG A 277 -9.34 24.93 -8.45
N GLN A 278 -8.34 25.75 -8.13
CA GLN A 278 -6.92 25.34 -8.24
C GLN A 278 -6.62 24.23 -7.24
N ALA A 279 -7.12 24.37 -6.00
CA ALA A 279 -7.03 23.33 -4.98
C ALA A 279 -7.72 22.02 -5.43
N TYR A 280 -8.95 22.09 -5.96
CA TYR A 280 -9.66 20.91 -6.47
C TYR A 280 -8.92 20.21 -7.63
N ARG A 281 -8.40 20.95 -8.62
CA ARG A 281 -7.64 20.36 -9.74
C ARG A 281 -6.39 19.62 -9.25
N ARG A 282 -5.71 20.15 -8.24
CA ARG A 282 -4.57 19.50 -7.59
C ARG A 282 -5.01 18.23 -6.86
N ILE A 283 -6.02 18.32 -5.99
CA ILE A 283 -6.55 17.19 -5.22
C ILE A 283 -6.98 16.06 -6.16
N ARG A 284 -7.68 16.39 -7.26
CA ARG A 284 -8.08 15.40 -8.27
C ARG A 284 -6.89 14.64 -8.86
N ARG A 285 -5.77 15.31 -9.14
CA ARG A 285 -4.55 14.65 -9.64
C ARG A 285 -3.94 13.73 -8.59
N VAL A 286 -3.87 14.17 -7.33
CA VAL A 286 -3.34 13.36 -6.21
C VAL A 286 -4.21 12.12 -6.00
N LEU A 287 -5.53 12.27 -5.97
CA LEU A 287 -6.49 11.17 -5.87
C LEU A 287 -6.34 10.19 -7.04
N GLN A 288 -6.24 10.68 -8.28
CA GLN A 288 -6.03 9.81 -9.45
C GLN A 288 -4.71 9.03 -9.41
N LEU A 289 -3.68 9.54 -8.74
CA LEU A 289 -2.42 8.84 -8.57
C LEU A 289 -2.47 7.82 -7.42
N GLN A 290 -3.19 8.14 -6.34
CA GLN A 290 -3.21 7.37 -5.10
C GLN A 290 -4.43 6.47 -4.91
N TRP A 291 -5.47 6.53 -5.76
CA TRP A 291 -6.74 5.80 -5.54
C TRP A 291 -6.52 4.31 -5.32
N ARG A 292 -5.62 3.68 -6.08
CA ARG A 292 -5.25 2.25 -5.91
C ARG A 292 -4.71 1.97 -4.51
N GLY A 293 -3.85 2.87 -4.01
CA GLY A 293 -3.29 2.79 -2.66
C GLY A 293 -4.34 3.00 -1.59
N ILE A 294 -5.25 3.98 -1.78
CA ILE A 294 -6.37 4.26 -0.87
C ILE A 294 -7.31 3.06 -0.79
N SER A 295 -7.74 2.52 -1.94
CA SER A 295 -8.62 1.35 -2.00
C SER A 295 -8.02 0.16 -1.26
N LEU A 296 -6.72 -0.11 -1.46
CA LEU A 296 -6.04 -1.21 -0.78
C LEU A 296 -6.00 -0.99 0.74
N VAL A 297 -5.69 0.23 1.19
CA VAL A 297 -5.68 0.56 2.62
C VAL A 297 -7.06 0.39 3.26
N LEU A 298 -8.15 0.81 2.59
CA LEU A 298 -9.51 0.62 3.09
C LEU A 298 -9.89 -0.85 3.19
N ILE A 299 -9.51 -1.69 2.20
CA ILE A 299 -9.72 -3.14 2.24
C ILE A 299 -8.98 -3.75 3.43
N ILE A 300 -7.71 -3.38 3.65
CA ILE A 300 -6.94 -3.85 4.80
C ILE A 300 -7.57 -3.44 6.12
N ILE A 301 -7.96 -2.17 6.28
CA ILE A 301 -8.58 -1.70 7.52
C ILE A 301 -9.86 -2.49 7.80
N GLY A 302 -10.70 -2.69 6.79
CA GLY A 302 -11.91 -3.51 6.90
C GLY A 302 -11.59 -4.95 7.34
N ASN A 303 -10.62 -5.59 6.69
CA ASN A 303 -10.18 -6.93 7.05
C ASN A 303 -9.63 -7.01 8.47
N VAL A 304 -8.82 -6.05 8.90
CA VAL A 304 -8.22 -6.01 10.23
C VAL A 304 -9.29 -5.87 11.31
N ILE A 305 -10.27 -4.99 11.11
CA ILE A 305 -11.40 -4.83 12.04
C ILE A 305 -12.21 -6.13 12.10
N PHE A 306 -12.53 -6.72 10.95
CA PHE A 306 -13.25 -7.99 10.88
C PHE A 306 -12.50 -9.11 11.61
N PHE A 307 -11.21 -9.30 11.32
CA PHE A 307 -10.39 -10.32 11.98
C PHE A 307 -10.28 -10.09 13.47
N ALA A 308 -10.04 -8.84 13.91
CA ALA A 308 -9.93 -8.54 15.33
C ALA A 308 -11.22 -8.88 16.08
N VAL A 309 -12.38 -8.46 15.57
CA VAL A 309 -13.67 -8.77 16.17
C VAL A 309 -13.89 -10.28 16.24
N VAL A 310 -13.72 -10.97 15.11
CA VAL A 310 -13.94 -12.43 15.05
C VAL A 310 -12.99 -13.19 15.98
N PHE A 311 -11.69 -12.91 15.96
CA PHE A 311 -10.74 -13.66 16.80
C PHE A 311 -10.89 -13.34 18.29
N ILE A 312 -11.28 -12.11 18.66
CA ILE A 312 -11.61 -11.77 20.06
C ILE A 312 -12.85 -12.54 20.50
N ASP A 313 -13.89 -12.58 19.66
CA ASP A 313 -15.12 -13.30 19.94
C ASP A 313 -14.87 -14.80 20.08
N MET A 314 -14.17 -15.41 19.11
CA MET A 314 -13.74 -16.81 19.18
C MET A 314 -12.92 -17.11 20.43
N ASN A 315 -12.03 -16.20 20.85
CA ASN A 315 -11.25 -16.38 22.08
C ASN A 315 -12.15 -16.33 23.32
N ASN A 316 -13.17 -15.48 23.33
CA ASN A 316 -14.12 -15.37 24.45
C ASN A 316 -15.00 -16.61 24.55
N GLU A 317 -15.52 -17.13 23.43
CA GLU A 317 -16.31 -18.37 23.38
C GLU A 317 -15.50 -19.59 23.83
N LEU A 318 -14.22 -19.63 23.47
CA LEU A 318 -13.33 -20.74 23.78
C LEU A 318 -12.70 -20.64 25.18
N SER A 319 -12.82 -19.51 25.87
CA SER A 319 -12.24 -19.36 27.20
C SER A 319 -12.91 -20.27 28.24
N LEU A 320 -12.12 -20.86 29.14
CA LEU A 320 -12.61 -21.73 30.22
C LEU A 320 -13.27 -20.91 31.34
N THR A 321 -14.44 -20.35 31.04
CA THR A 321 -15.28 -19.62 32.01
C THR A 321 -16.42 -20.52 32.50
N PRO A 322 -16.97 -20.27 33.71
CA PRO A 322 -18.11 -21.03 34.20
C PRO A 322 -19.31 -21.03 33.24
N GLU A 323 -19.56 -19.91 32.56
CA GLU A 323 -20.65 -19.77 31.58
C GLU A 323 -20.42 -20.65 30.33
N ASN A 324 -19.21 -20.64 29.77
CA ASN A 324 -18.88 -21.47 28.61
C ASN A 324 -18.87 -22.96 28.99
N MET A 325 -18.49 -23.29 30.22
CA MET A 325 -18.57 -24.66 30.73
C MET A 325 -20.01 -25.15 30.85
N GLU A 326 -20.94 -24.28 31.27
CA GLU A 326 -22.37 -24.60 31.28
C GLU A 326 -22.87 -24.92 29.87
N LYS A 327 -22.50 -24.09 28.88
CA LYS A 327 -22.82 -24.33 27.46
C LYS A 327 -22.17 -25.62 26.92
N ALA A 328 -20.97 -25.96 27.37
CA ALA A 328 -20.24 -27.15 26.94
C ALA A 328 -20.72 -28.45 27.60
N THR A 329 -21.41 -28.37 28.74
CA THR A 329 -21.87 -29.53 29.51
C THR A 329 -22.66 -30.56 28.67
N PRO A 330 -23.69 -30.21 27.87
CA PRO A 330 -24.42 -31.20 27.06
C PRO A 330 -23.54 -31.89 26.02
N TRP A 331 -22.58 -31.17 25.44
CA TRP A 331 -21.62 -31.74 24.49
C TRP A 331 -20.65 -32.71 25.17
N LEU A 332 -20.08 -32.30 26.31
CA LEU A 332 -19.18 -33.15 27.11
C LEU A 332 -19.90 -34.41 27.62
N ALA A 333 -21.16 -34.28 28.04
CA ALA A 333 -21.99 -35.41 28.45
C ALA A 333 -22.23 -36.41 27.31
N CYS A 334 -22.54 -35.92 26.10
CA CYS A 334 -22.66 -36.78 24.92
C CYS A 334 -21.36 -37.54 24.63
N LEU A 335 -20.20 -36.87 24.73
CA LEU A 335 -18.90 -37.53 24.52
C LEU A 335 -18.63 -38.63 25.53
N MET A 336 -19.00 -38.44 26.81
CA MET A 336 -18.89 -39.48 27.84
C MET A 336 -19.81 -40.67 27.56
N GLU A 337 -21.08 -40.41 27.21
CA GLU A 337 -22.07 -41.46 26.97
C GLU A 337 -21.71 -42.33 25.75
N THR A 338 -21.19 -41.68 24.71
CA THR A 338 -20.77 -42.34 23.46
C THR A 338 -19.35 -42.89 23.49
N LYS A 339 -18.64 -42.78 24.62
CA LYS A 339 -17.22 -43.19 24.77
C LYS A 339 -16.31 -42.59 23.68
N GLY A 340 -16.60 -41.35 23.28
CA GLY A 340 -15.80 -40.62 22.30
C GLY A 340 -16.21 -40.76 20.83
N GLU A 341 -17.41 -41.26 20.50
CA GLU A 341 -17.93 -41.17 19.12
C GLU A 341 -18.32 -39.73 18.75
N LYS A 342 -17.32 -38.92 18.37
CA LYS A 342 -17.48 -37.48 18.09
C LYS A 342 -18.63 -37.12 17.15
N ASN A 343 -18.86 -37.93 16.11
CA ASN A 343 -19.83 -37.62 15.05
C ASN A 343 -21.27 -37.59 15.56
N ARG A 344 -21.57 -38.30 16.65
CA ARG A 344 -22.90 -38.30 17.29
C ARG A 344 -23.14 -37.09 18.17
N CYS A 345 -22.07 -36.38 18.53
CA CYS A 345 -22.09 -35.24 19.44
C CYS A 345 -21.86 -33.89 18.74
N LEU A 346 -21.82 -33.87 17.40
CA LEU A 346 -21.54 -32.66 16.62
C LEU A 346 -22.66 -31.61 16.73
N ASP A 347 -23.90 -32.05 16.91
CA ASP A 347 -25.06 -31.15 17.05
C ASP A 347 -24.99 -30.36 18.36
N GLN A 348 -24.51 -30.99 19.45
CA GLN A 348 -24.28 -30.32 20.72
C GLN A 348 -23.02 -29.47 20.68
N ALA A 349 -22.02 -29.85 19.87
CA ALA A 349 -20.80 -29.07 19.68
C ALA A 349 -21.07 -27.71 19.01
N ASP A 350 -22.17 -27.57 18.24
CA ASP A 350 -22.55 -26.31 17.58
C ASP A 350 -22.80 -25.15 18.55
N ALA A 351 -23.22 -25.44 19.80
CA ALA A 351 -23.44 -24.42 20.81
C ALA A 351 -22.15 -23.94 21.50
N VAL A 352 -21.03 -24.64 21.29
CA VAL A 352 -19.76 -24.43 22.00
C VAL A 352 -18.67 -23.93 21.06
N ARG A 353 -18.70 -24.39 19.80
CA ARG A 353 -17.69 -24.08 18.82
C ARG A 353 -17.96 -22.74 18.14
N PRO A 354 -16.90 -22.01 17.76
CA PRO A 354 -17.04 -20.92 16.80
C PRO A 354 -17.70 -21.37 15.50
N ASN A 355 -18.46 -20.47 14.88
CA ASN A 355 -19.13 -20.75 13.62
C ASN A 355 -18.14 -21.16 12.52
N LYS A 356 -18.35 -22.35 11.94
CA LYS A 356 -17.58 -22.91 10.81
C LYS A 356 -17.43 -21.93 9.65
N ALA A 357 -18.52 -21.28 9.26
CA ALA A 357 -18.53 -20.34 8.13
C ALA A 357 -17.65 -19.13 8.41
N THR A 358 -17.66 -18.65 9.66
CA THR A 358 -16.80 -17.55 10.11
C THR A 358 -15.32 -17.94 10.06
N LEU A 359 -14.97 -19.13 10.58
CA LEU A 359 -13.59 -19.64 10.54
C LEU A 359 -13.07 -19.77 9.10
N LEU A 360 -13.89 -20.34 8.21
CA LEU A 360 -13.55 -20.46 6.79
C LEU A 360 -13.41 -19.09 6.11
N ALA A 361 -14.34 -18.17 6.38
CA ALA A 361 -14.31 -16.82 5.82
C ALA A 361 -13.04 -16.07 6.23
N VAL A 362 -12.62 -16.17 7.49
CA VAL A 362 -11.37 -15.57 7.96
C VAL A 362 -10.16 -16.15 7.22
N LEU A 363 -10.05 -17.47 7.12
CA LEU A 363 -8.92 -18.12 6.44
C LEU A 363 -8.85 -17.73 4.95
N ILE A 364 -9.98 -17.72 4.26
CA ILE A 364 -10.05 -17.31 2.85
C ILE A 364 -9.71 -15.84 2.70
N LEU A 365 -10.34 -14.94 3.46
CA LEU A 365 -10.09 -13.49 3.38
C LEU A 365 -8.62 -13.15 3.67
N LEU A 366 -8.01 -13.85 4.62
CA LEU A 366 -6.62 -13.66 4.99
C LEU A 366 -5.67 -14.06 3.85
N SER A 367 -5.96 -15.17 3.16
CA SER A 367 -5.23 -15.58 1.93
C SER A 367 -5.49 -14.68 0.73
N LEU A 368 -6.67 -14.05 0.62
CA LEU A 368 -7.02 -13.17 -0.49
C LEU A 368 -6.41 -11.76 -0.40
N VAL A 369 -5.72 -11.43 0.70
CA VAL A 369 -5.06 -10.14 0.86
C VAL A 369 -4.02 -9.89 -0.26
N GLY A 370 -3.22 -10.89 -0.60
CA GLY A 370 -2.25 -10.76 -1.70
C GLY A 370 -2.89 -10.61 -3.07
N PHE A 371 -4.07 -11.19 -3.28
CA PHE A 371 -4.82 -11.05 -4.52
C PHE A 371 -5.27 -9.59 -4.74
N TRP A 372 -5.80 -8.93 -3.71
CA TRP A 372 -6.16 -7.50 -3.79
C TRP A 372 -4.95 -6.61 -4.04
N ASN A 373 -3.82 -6.92 -3.41
CA ASN A 373 -2.56 -6.22 -3.65
C ASN A 373 -2.13 -6.34 -5.11
N PHE A 374 -2.21 -7.54 -5.70
CA PHE A 374 -1.91 -7.76 -7.11
C PHE A 374 -2.85 -6.95 -8.01
N ILE A 375 -4.17 -7.06 -7.85
CA ILE A 375 -5.13 -6.34 -8.69
C ILE A 375 -4.90 -4.83 -8.67
N LEU A 376 -4.67 -4.26 -7.49
CA LEU A 376 -4.57 -2.82 -7.33
C LEU A 376 -3.20 -2.28 -7.80
N PHE A 377 -2.10 -3.03 -7.60
CA PHE A 377 -0.76 -2.55 -7.93
C PHE A 377 -0.18 -3.06 -9.24
N ALA A 378 -0.69 -4.17 -9.79
CA ALA A 378 -0.38 -4.57 -11.15
C ALA A 378 -0.89 -3.50 -12.10
N ARG A 379 -0.03 -3.05 -13.01
CA ARG A 379 -0.36 -2.07 -14.04
C ARG A 379 -0.15 -2.72 -15.41
N PRO A 380 -1.04 -2.48 -16.40
CA PRO A 380 -0.82 -2.93 -17.77
C PRO A 380 0.57 -2.54 -18.33
N SER A 381 1.08 -1.37 -17.91
CA SER A 381 2.42 -0.89 -18.25
C SER A 381 3.55 -1.82 -17.78
N MET A 382 3.38 -2.55 -16.67
CA MET A 382 4.38 -3.51 -16.21
C MET A 382 4.49 -4.70 -17.15
N PHE A 383 3.37 -5.21 -17.65
CA PHE A 383 3.36 -6.31 -18.63
C PHE A 383 4.00 -5.88 -19.96
N MET A 384 3.70 -4.67 -20.43
CA MET A 384 4.39 -4.07 -21.58
C MET A 384 5.91 -3.95 -21.34
N GLY A 385 6.30 -3.54 -20.13
CA GLY A 385 7.70 -3.46 -19.73
C GLY A 385 8.41 -4.81 -19.76
N TRP A 386 7.75 -5.88 -19.32
CA TRP A 386 8.28 -7.25 -19.44
C TRP A 386 8.40 -7.70 -20.89
N VAL A 387 7.40 -7.41 -21.72
CA VAL A 387 7.46 -7.71 -23.17
C VAL A 387 8.63 -6.98 -23.83
N ASP A 388 8.82 -5.69 -23.53
CA ASP A 388 9.93 -4.89 -24.04
C ASP A 388 11.29 -5.42 -23.51
N PHE A 389 11.33 -5.87 -22.25
CA PHE A 389 12.52 -6.46 -21.64
C PHE A 389 12.91 -7.77 -22.32
N PHE A 390 11.97 -8.69 -22.55
CA PHE A 390 12.27 -9.96 -23.22
C PHE A 390 12.58 -9.80 -24.70
N LYS A 391 11.87 -8.90 -25.41
CA LYS A 391 12.15 -8.59 -26.83
C LYS A 391 13.54 -8.00 -27.04
N ASN A 392 14.00 -7.15 -26.13
CA ASN A 392 15.32 -6.51 -26.25
C ASN A 392 16.44 -7.26 -25.50
N GLY A 393 16.10 -8.17 -24.59
CA GLY A 393 17.04 -8.82 -23.66
C GLY A 393 17.37 -10.28 -23.99
N PHE A 394 16.46 -11.04 -24.60
CA PHE A 394 16.67 -12.46 -24.93
C PHE A 394 16.65 -12.77 -26.44
N GLY A 395 16.16 -11.87 -27.28
CA GLY A 395 16.02 -12.08 -28.73
C GLY A 395 16.63 -10.97 -29.57
N GLY A 396 17.92 -11.09 -29.87
CA GLY A 396 18.56 -10.38 -30.98
C GLY A 396 19.07 -8.97 -30.66
N GLY A 397 20.29 -8.70 -31.11
CA GLY A 397 20.90 -7.37 -31.14
C GLY A 397 20.13 -6.41 -32.06
N GLY A 398 18.95 -5.98 -31.65
CA GLY A 398 18.30 -4.79 -32.17
C GLY A 398 19.03 -3.54 -31.68
N PRO A 399 19.16 -2.49 -32.52
CA PRO A 399 19.99 -1.34 -32.21
C PRO A 399 19.53 -0.75 -30.88
N ARG A 400 20.46 -0.64 -29.93
CA ARG A 400 20.30 0.22 -28.75
C ARG A 400 19.81 1.55 -29.29
N ARG A 401 18.52 1.84 -29.13
CA ARG A 401 18.01 3.19 -29.36
C ARG A 401 18.75 4.02 -28.33
N HIS A 402 19.85 4.63 -28.76
CA HIS A 402 20.48 5.73 -28.08
C HIS A 402 19.37 6.77 -28.00
N GLU A 403 18.66 6.79 -26.88
CA GLU A 403 17.82 7.91 -26.51
C GLU A 403 18.77 9.11 -26.61
N PHE A 404 18.59 9.96 -27.62
CA PHE A 404 19.33 11.20 -27.75
C PHE A 404 18.86 12.09 -26.61
N VAL A 405 19.49 11.87 -25.45
CA VAL A 405 19.39 12.73 -24.28
C VAL A 405 20.11 14.00 -24.69
N SER A 406 19.37 15.04 -25.07
CA SER A 406 19.93 16.38 -25.25
C SER A 406 20.73 16.74 -23.99
N VAL A 407 21.81 17.52 -24.13
CA VAL A 407 22.67 17.89 -23.00
C VAL A 407 21.87 18.51 -21.84
N ASP A 408 20.73 19.16 -22.14
CA ASP A 408 19.74 19.63 -21.16
C ASP A 408 19.08 18.53 -20.32
N ALA A 409 18.91 17.32 -20.86
CA ALA A 409 18.42 16.15 -20.14
C ALA A 409 19.52 15.45 -19.32
N ARG A 410 20.81 15.68 -19.64
CA ARG A 410 21.95 15.21 -18.82
C ARG A 410 22.15 16.08 -17.57
N ASN A 411 21.90 17.38 -17.65
CA ASN A 411 21.87 18.27 -16.46
C ASN A 411 20.64 18.02 -15.56
N LYS A 412 19.60 17.33 -16.05
CA LYS A 412 18.45 16.83 -15.25
C LYS A 412 18.69 15.47 -14.57
N ARG A 413 19.90 14.89 -14.66
CA ARG A 413 20.30 13.64 -13.97
C ARG A 413 20.95 13.84 -12.60
N LEU A 414 20.88 15.04 -12.02
CA LEU A 414 20.74 15.16 -10.56
C LEU A 414 19.33 14.66 -10.20
N PRO A 415 19.12 13.98 -9.06
CA PRO A 415 17.91 13.19 -8.79
C PRO A 415 16.67 14.03 -9.09
N ASP A 416 15.89 13.59 -10.08
CA ASP A 416 14.78 14.33 -10.65
C ASP A 416 13.71 14.61 -9.58
N THR A 417 13.82 15.77 -8.96
CA THR A 417 12.85 16.34 -8.01
C THR A 417 11.53 16.69 -8.70
N ARG A 418 11.39 16.53 -10.03
CA ARG A 418 10.16 16.90 -10.77
C ARG A 418 8.95 16.03 -10.50
N THR A 419 9.11 14.82 -9.96
CA THR A 419 7.94 14.06 -9.45
C THR A 419 7.42 14.66 -8.13
N TYR A 420 8.23 15.51 -7.50
CA TYR A 420 7.99 16.20 -6.24
C TYR A 420 7.72 17.71 -6.39
N GLU A 421 8.19 18.34 -7.47
CA GLU A 421 8.11 19.79 -7.74
C GLU A 421 6.88 20.25 -8.54
N MET A 422 5.96 19.36 -8.94
CA MET A 422 4.72 19.81 -9.62
C MET A 422 3.69 20.47 -8.68
N LEU A 423 4.10 20.83 -7.46
CA LEU A 423 3.30 21.61 -6.49
C LEU A 423 3.90 22.99 -6.17
N THR A 424 5.08 23.33 -6.69
CA THR A 424 5.66 24.66 -6.50
C THR A 424 5.39 25.55 -7.71
N SER A 425 4.23 26.20 -7.68
CA SER A 425 4.05 27.49 -8.35
C SER A 425 3.42 28.45 -7.34
N SER A 426 4.28 29.13 -6.56
CA SER A 426 4.18 30.56 -6.24
C SER A 426 5.14 30.91 -5.09
N GLY A 427 6.01 31.89 -5.32
CA GLY A 427 6.69 32.66 -4.29
C GLY A 427 8.12 32.22 -3.96
N ILE A 428 9.09 32.70 -4.74
CA ILE A 428 10.36 33.28 -4.27
C ILE A 428 11.02 33.93 -5.51
N SER A 429 11.13 35.25 -5.43
CA SER A 429 11.82 36.10 -6.39
C SER A 429 13.29 35.70 -6.50
N LYS A 430 13.73 35.31 -7.69
CA LYS A 430 15.15 35.35 -8.07
C LYS A 430 15.27 36.15 -9.36
N THR A 431 16.17 37.13 -9.28
CA THR A 431 16.60 38.10 -10.29
C THR A 431 16.86 37.46 -11.67
N PRO A 432 16.56 38.15 -12.78
CA PRO A 432 16.92 37.65 -14.11
C PRO A 432 18.40 37.91 -14.39
N GLU A 433 19.17 36.85 -14.65
CA GLU A 433 20.50 36.91 -15.28
C GLU A 433 20.38 37.03 -16.82
N PRO A 434 21.41 37.54 -17.51
CA PRO A 434 21.23 38.34 -18.72
C PRO A 434 21.06 37.55 -20.02
N LEU A 435 20.48 38.27 -20.98
CA LEU A 435 20.15 37.90 -22.36
C LEU A 435 21.23 37.09 -23.10
N VAL A 436 20.82 35.92 -23.58
CA VAL A 436 21.53 35.17 -24.63
C VAL A 436 21.43 35.96 -25.95
N ARG A 437 22.60 36.29 -26.50
CA ARG A 437 22.81 36.98 -27.78
C ARG A 437 22.32 36.11 -28.93
N SER A 438 21.46 36.66 -29.78
CA SER A 438 21.05 36.04 -31.06
C SER A 438 22.26 35.94 -32.01
N PRO A 439 22.41 34.85 -32.80
CA PRO A 439 23.46 34.78 -33.81
C PRO A 439 23.13 35.71 -34.99
N SER A 440 24.06 36.59 -35.34
CA SER A 440 23.97 37.44 -36.53
C SER A 440 24.01 36.62 -37.83
N PRO A 441 23.30 37.04 -38.90
CA PRO A 441 23.35 36.38 -40.20
C PRO A 441 24.58 36.87 -40.96
N ALA A 442 25.57 35.99 -41.16
CA ALA A 442 26.62 36.21 -42.13
C ALA A 442 26.89 34.91 -42.90
N ARG A 443 26.90 35.04 -44.23
CA ARG A 443 27.14 34.03 -45.29
C ARG A 443 25.92 33.27 -45.81
N THR A 444 25.08 33.98 -46.57
CA THR A 444 24.46 33.40 -47.76
C THR A 444 25.46 33.45 -48.91
N ALA A 445 26.15 32.34 -49.16
CA ALA A 445 26.86 32.09 -50.41
C ALA A 445 26.55 30.66 -50.87
N GLY A 446 25.73 30.59 -51.93
CA GLY A 446 25.62 29.51 -52.91
C GLY A 446 25.58 28.07 -52.42
N THR A 447 24.38 27.46 -52.44
CA THR A 447 24.25 26.09 -52.94
C THR A 447 22.94 25.95 -53.73
N LEU A 448 23.11 25.55 -54.99
CA LEU A 448 22.07 25.33 -55.99
C LEU A 448 21.12 24.18 -55.58
N SER A 449 19.83 24.34 -55.88
CA SER A 449 18.86 23.25 -55.88
C SER A 449 19.15 22.25 -57.00
N PRO A 450 19.02 20.93 -56.77
CA PRO A 450 18.78 19.98 -57.86
C PRO A 450 17.29 19.87 -58.13
N VAL A 451 16.92 20.13 -59.38
CA VAL A 451 15.65 19.75 -60.01
C VAL A 451 15.74 18.28 -60.42
N GLY A 452 14.71 17.50 -60.07
CA GLY A 452 14.30 16.30 -60.83
C GLY A 452 14.59 14.93 -60.19
N GLY A 453 13.52 14.15 -59.95
CA GLY A 453 13.57 12.69 -59.87
C GLY A 453 12.93 12.04 -58.64
N HIS A 454 11.66 11.66 -58.77
CA HIS A 454 10.87 10.66 -58.01
C HIS A 454 11.51 9.94 -56.80
N ASN A 455 10.97 10.17 -55.59
CA ASN A 455 10.27 9.16 -54.77
C ASN A 455 9.88 9.68 -53.38
N HIS A 456 8.76 9.17 -52.88
CA HIS A 456 8.03 9.57 -51.67
C HIS A 456 8.82 9.50 -50.34
N TYR A 457 8.56 10.49 -49.46
CA TYR A 457 8.19 10.39 -48.03
C TYR A 457 8.80 11.54 -47.20
N GLY A 458 7.97 12.51 -46.81
CA GLY A 458 8.34 13.57 -45.88
C GLY A 458 7.17 14.52 -45.66
N ARG A 459 6.31 14.23 -44.67
CA ARG A 459 5.20 15.10 -44.27
C ARG A 459 5.81 16.37 -43.68
N GLU A 460 5.80 17.48 -44.42
CA GLU A 460 6.16 18.79 -43.89
C GLU A 460 5.30 19.07 -42.65
N ALA A 461 5.94 19.18 -41.49
CA ALA A 461 5.28 19.55 -40.25
C ALA A 461 4.87 21.03 -40.34
N ARG A 462 3.66 21.30 -40.83
CA ARG A 462 3.06 22.63 -40.80
C ARG A 462 2.97 23.09 -39.34
N TYR A 463 3.76 24.09 -38.99
CA TYR A 463 3.77 24.70 -37.66
C TYR A 463 2.37 25.25 -37.31
N VAL A 464 1.70 24.62 -36.35
CA VAL A 464 0.41 25.09 -35.83
C VAL A 464 0.71 26.05 -34.67
N ARG A 465 0.50 27.35 -34.92
CA ARG A 465 0.61 28.39 -33.91
C ARG A 465 -0.41 28.17 -32.78
N PRO A 466 -0.01 28.14 -31.49
CA PRO A 466 -0.94 28.15 -30.37
C PRO A 466 -1.75 29.45 -30.34
N SER A 467 -3.03 29.38 -29.97
CA SER A 467 -4.00 30.50 -29.97
C SER A 467 -3.69 31.67 -29.03
N MET A 468 -2.55 31.64 -28.32
CA MET A 468 -2.11 32.67 -27.38
C MET A 468 -0.63 33.05 -27.56
N SER A 469 -0.14 33.07 -28.79
CA SER A 469 1.18 33.61 -29.13
C SER A 469 1.03 34.95 -29.86
N PHE A 470 1.51 36.04 -29.26
CA PHE A 470 1.45 37.40 -29.80
C PHE A 470 2.74 37.86 -30.49
N SER A 471 3.72 36.96 -30.66
CA SER A 471 5.01 37.24 -31.28
C SER A 471 5.30 36.20 -32.36
N GLY A 472 4.64 36.35 -33.50
CA GLY A 472 4.97 35.66 -34.75
C GLY A 472 5.30 36.68 -35.85
N PRO A 473 6.23 36.38 -36.76
CA PRO A 473 6.56 37.27 -37.87
C PRO A 473 5.32 37.43 -38.77
N ARG A 474 4.89 38.68 -38.99
CA ARG A 474 3.77 38.98 -39.89
C ARG A 474 4.24 38.82 -41.34
N PRO A 475 3.47 38.16 -42.22
CA PRO A 475 3.76 38.16 -43.64
C PRO A 475 3.71 39.60 -44.17
N PRO A 476 4.53 39.97 -45.16
CA PRO A 476 4.47 41.28 -45.77
C PRO A 476 3.07 41.46 -46.40
N GLY A 477 2.29 42.38 -45.84
CA GLY A 477 1.00 42.75 -46.37
C GLY A 477 1.19 43.42 -47.72
N SER A 478 0.51 42.89 -48.73
CA SER A 478 0.37 43.50 -50.06
C SER A 478 -0.45 44.78 -49.95
N SER A 479 0.21 45.89 -49.63
CA SER A 479 -0.28 47.24 -49.88
C SER A 479 0.93 48.16 -50.07
N GLN A 480 1.73 47.87 -51.09
CA GLN A 480 2.70 48.81 -51.62
C GLN A 480 1.91 49.80 -52.49
N GLY A 481 1.48 50.89 -51.85
CA GLY A 481 0.76 51.97 -52.50
C GLY A 481 0.79 53.19 -51.59
N GLN A 482 1.72 54.10 -51.91
CA GLN A 482 1.86 55.47 -51.42
C GLN A 482 2.51 55.70 -50.04
N GLY A 483 3.49 56.61 -50.07
CA GLY A 483 4.41 57.00 -49.02
C GLY A 483 3.78 57.25 -47.66
N ARG A 484 4.47 56.76 -46.63
CA ARG A 484 4.45 57.39 -45.31
C ARG A 484 5.88 57.67 -44.91
N ASP A 485 6.19 58.96 -44.94
CA ASP A 485 7.38 59.53 -44.33
C ASP A 485 7.45 59.11 -42.86
N TRP A 486 8.63 58.67 -42.46
CA TRP A 486 8.93 58.38 -41.07
C TRP A 486 9.14 59.70 -40.34
N ASP A 487 8.29 60.01 -39.36
CA ASP A 487 8.34 61.24 -38.57
C ASP A 487 9.28 61.08 -37.36
N PRO A 488 10.46 61.74 -37.35
CA PRO A 488 11.40 61.67 -36.24
C PRO A 488 10.88 62.29 -34.94
N GLN A 489 9.81 63.10 -34.96
CA GLN A 489 9.24 63.73 -33.75
C GLN A 489 8.34 62.79 -32.93
N ALA A 490 7.92 61.65 -33.50
CA ALA A 490 7.13 60.63 -32.80
C ALA A 490 7.96 59.74 -31.85
N THR A 491 9.28 59.93 -31.83
CA THR A 491 10.22 59.19 -30.98
C THR A 491 10.95 60.16 -30.05
N PHE A 492 10.91 59.92 -28.74
CA PHE A 492 11.67 60.65 -27.71
C PHE A 492 13.19 60.38 -27.78
N ALA A 493 13.77 60.40 -28.98
CA ALA A 493 15.19 60.16 -29.22
C ALA A 493 15.87 61.47 -29.62
N ARG A 494 16.84 61.91 -28.80
CA ARG A 494 17.61 63.14 -29.01
C ARG A 494 18.57 62.94 -30.20
N GLY A 495 18.38 63.68 -31.28
CA GLY A 495 19.24 63.62 -32.47
C GLY A 495 20.60 64.29 -32.23
N GLN A 496 21.69 63.54 -32.41
CA GLN A 496 23.04 64.08 -32.59
C GLN A 496 23.28 64.32 -34.09
N SER A 497 23.69 65.53 -34.45
CA SER A 497 24.17 65.87 -35.80
C SER A 497 25.69 66.09 -35.75
N PRO A 498 26.47 65.58 -36.72
CA PRO A 498 27.90 65.84 -36.82
C PRO A 498 28.23 67.07 -37.69
N GLU A 499 29.13 67.89 -37.16
CA GLU A 499 30.17 68.74 -37.77
C GLU A 499 30.55 68.48 -39.26
N TYR A 500 30.67 69.50 -40.13
CA TYR A 500 31.88 70.36 -40.32
C TYR A 500 31.87 71.23 -41.62
N HIS A 501 32.41 72.47 -41.48
CA HIS A 501 33.04 73.39 -42.47
C HIS A 501 32.17 74.07 -43.56
N HIS A 502 32.30 75.37 -43.93
CA HIS A 502 33.48 76.26 -43.96
C HIS A 502 33.07 77.77 -44.06
N ARG A 503 33.88 78.64 -43.43
CA ARG A 503 34.43 79.94 -43.93
C ARG A 503 33.69 81.28 -43.72
N GLN A 504 34.44 82.16 -43.03
CA GLN A 504 34.83 83.55 -43.37
C GLN A 504 34.16 84.77 -42.68
N ASN A 505 35.03 85.45 -41.90
CA ASN A 505 35.20 86.90 -41.69
C ASN A 505 34.01 87.77 -41.25
N LEU A 506 34.13 88.49 -40.12
CA LEU A 506 34.74 89.83 -40.01
C LEU A 506 34.56 90.44 -38.59
N SER A 507 35.70 90.88 -38.04
CA SER A 507 35.95 92.14 -37.29
C SER A 507 35.11 92.61 -36.09
N ARG A 508 35.91 92.90 -35.04
CA ARG A 508 35.80 93.84 -33.91
C ARG A 508 35.03 93.42 -32.66
#